data_AF-A0A9D2TFR4-F1
#
_entry.id   AF-A0A9D2TFR4-F1
#
_cell.length_a   1.000
_cell.length_b   1.000
_cell.length_c   1.000
_cell.angle_alpha   90.00
_cell.angle_beta   90.00
_cell.angle_gamma   90.00
#
_symmetry.space_group_name_H-M   'P 1'
#
loop_
_entity.id
_entity.type
_entity.pdbx_description
1 polymer ?
#
loop_
_entity_poly.entity_id
_entity_poly.type
_entity_poly.pdbx_seq_one_letter_code
_entity_poly.pdbx_strand_id
1 'polypeptide(L)'
;MFNLEEELKKLPASPGVYLMHNDRDEIIYIGKAVSLKNRVRQYFQSSRNKTAKIEQMVSHIAWFEYILTDSELEALVLECNLIKEHRPRYNTMLKDDKSYPYIKATVGEDFPRLLFSRDMKKDGKSRYFGPYTSAGAVKDTLELIHKLYKIRTCSRVLPRDIGKERPCLNYHIKQCSAPCQGYISKEDYRTSFDQALDFLSGKYGPLIHSLEEKMKEASMAMEYERAIEYRELLNSVKQVAQKQKITSSSEEDRDIIALARDEQDAVVQVFFIREGKLIGRDHFHLRAAVEEEEGEILDSFVKQFYAGTPFIPRELWLQYPVADEKVISQWLTARKGQRVKLVVPQKGQKERLVELAARNAALVLDQDKERIKRDEQRTIGAVRQITGLMGIEGVRRIEAYDISNTSGVESVGSMVVYEDGRPKRSDYRKFKIRTVQGPNDYASMREVLNRRFSHGLRELEELKSQEEELGSFTRFPDLIMMDGGRGQVNIALEVLGELGLSIPVCGMVKDDSHRTRGLYYENRELPIDRHSEGFRLITRIQDEAHRFAIEYHRSLRGKGQVHSLLDEIPGIGPSRRKALMRTFGDIESVREAGEEALAAVPGMNRAAARSVYEFFHAKKNDIS
;
A
#
# COMPACT_ATOMS: atom_id res chain seq x y z
N MET A 1 19.54 -36.63 -18.80
CA MET A 1 18.19 -37.03 -18.37
C MET A 1 18.31 -37.51 -16.93
N PHE A 2 17.67 -36.84 -15.97
CA PHE A 2 17.76 -37.19 -14.55
C PHE A 2 16.96 -38.47 -14.30
N ASN A 3 17.61 -39.56 -13.88
CA ASN A 3 16.92 -40.81 -13.57
C ASN A 3 16.56 -40.85 -12.07
N LEU A 4 15.31 -40.51 -11.77
CA LEU A 4 14.76 -40.46 -10.41
C LEU A 4 15.04 -41.74 -9.61
N GLU A 5 14.88 -42.93 -10.19
CA GLU A 5 15.07 -44.20 -9.47
C GLU A 5 16.53 -44.45 -9.07
N GLU A 6 17.48 -44.06 -9.92
CA GLU A 6 18.92 -44.20 -9.63
C GLU A 6 19.40 -43.15 -8.63
N GLU A 7 18.95 -41.91 -8.75
CA GLU A 7 19.33 -40.83 -7.84
C GLU A 7 18.77 -41.04 -6.43
N LEU A 8 17.55 -41.59 -6.31
CA LEU A 8 17.00 -42.00 -5.01
C LEU A 8 17.87 -43.05 -4.31
N LYS A 9 18.64 -43.87 -5.04
CA LYS A 9 19.55 -44.87 -4.45
C LYS A 9 20.78 -44.23 -3.82
N LYS A 10 21.24 -43.10 -4.36
CA LYS A 10 22.47 -42.38 -3.96
C LYS A 10 22.29 -41.47 -2.73
N LEU A 11 21.05 -41.22 -2.30
CA LEU A 11 20.77 -40.36 -1.16
C LEU A 11 21.43 -40.84 0.14
N PRO A 12 22.12 -39.96 0.88
CA PRO A 12 22.76 -40.30 2.15
C PRO A 12 21.73 -40.45 3.28
N ALA A 13 22.07 -41.28 4.27
CA ALA A 13 21.31 -41.42 5.50
C ALA A 13 21.72 -40.36 6.54
N SER A 14 21.86 -39.11 6.08
CA SER A 14 22.29 -37.97 6.88
C SER A 14 21.20 -36.88 6.91
N PRO A 15 21.24 -35.99 7.91
CA PRO A 15 20.39 -34.81 7.94
C PRO A 15 20.69 -33.87 6.76
N GLY A 16 19.65 -33.17 6.32
CA GLY A 16 19.81 -32.16 5.28
C GLY A 16 18.49 -31.59 4.80
N VAL A 17 18.60 -30.68 3.84
CA VAL A 17 17.48 -30.06 3.14
C VAL A 17 17.45 -30.58 1.70
N TYR A 18 16.28 -30.88 1.18
CA TYR A 18 16.07 -31.26 -0.22
C TYR A 18 15.20 -30.23 -0.93
N LEU A 19 15.50 -29.99 -2.20
CA LEU A 19 14.78 -29.06 -3.07
C LEU A 19 14.27 -29.84 -4.27
N MET A 20 12.99 -29.66 -4.59
CA MET A 20 12.31 -30.34 -5.69
C MET A 20 12.08 -29.35 -6.82
N HIS A 21 12.50 -29.70 -8.03
CA HIS A 21 12.44 -28.86 -9.23
C HIS A 21 11.45 -29.41 -10.25
N ASN A 22 10.81 -28.52 -11.01
CA ASN A 22 10.00 -28.90 -12.16
C ASN A 22 10.81 -29.02 -13.45
N ASP A 23 10.14 -29.31 -14.56
CA ASP A 23 10.72 -29.44 -15.90
C ASP A 23 11.35 -28.15 -16.44
N ARG A 24 11.00 -26.99 -15.85
CA ARG A 24 11.56 -25.66 -16.15
C ARG A 24 12.64 -25.23 -15.17
N ASP A 25 13.10 -26.12 -14.31
CA ASP A 25 14.11 -25.87 -13.28
C ASP A 25 13.67 -24.95 -12.13
N GLU A 26 12.36 -24.71 -11.97
CA GLU A 26 11.83 -23.90 -10.88
C GLU A 26 11.69 -24.74 -9.60
N ILE A 27 12.11 -24.18 -8.46
CA ILE A 27 11.94 -24.83 -7.15
C ILE A 27 10.46 -24.78 -6.75
N ILE A 28 9.83 -25.96 -6.70
CA ILE A 28 8.40 -26.08 -6.39
C ILE A 28 8.15 -26.49 -4.92
N TYR A 29 9.13 -27.14 -4.28
CA TYR A 29 9.03 -27.55 -2.87
C TYR A 29 10.41 -27.68 -2.22
N ILE A 30 10.50 -27.29 -0.95
CA ILE A 30 11.69 -27.41 -0.10
C ILE A 30 11.29 -28.10 1.19
N GLY A 31 12.08 -29.07 1.66
CA GLY A 31 11.83 -29.71 2.93
C GLY A 31 13.10 -30.17 3.63
N LYS A 32 13.06 -30.31 4.96
CA LYS A 32 14.11 -30.93 5.76
C LYS A 32 13.92 -32.42 5.96
N ALA A 33 15.00 -33.14 6.25
CA ALA A 33 14.97 -34.52 6.66
C ALA A 33 16.05 -34.84 7.71
N VAL A 34 15.72 -35.70 8.68
CA VAL A 34 16.74 -36.36 9.54
C VAL A 34 17.57 -37.34 8.74
N SER A 35 16.94 -38.01 7.77
CA SER A 35 17.58 -38.91 6.83
C SER A 35 17.01 -38.63 5.44
N LEU A 36 17.80 -37.95 4.60
CA LEU A 36 17.43 -37.62 3.23
C LEU A 36 17.01 -38.88 2.45
N LYS A 37 17.77 -39.98 2.62
CA LYS A 37 17.46 -41.29 2.05
C LYS A 37 16.04 -41.76 2.35
N ASN A 38 15.60 -41.65 3.61
CA ASN A 38 14.28 -42.17 3.99
C ASN A 38 13.17 -41.22 3.57
N ARG A 39 13.35 -39.92 3.79
CA ARG A 39 12.31 -38.91 3.56
C ARG A 39 12.00 -38.71 2.08
N VAL A 40 13.04 -38.53 1.25
CA VAL A 40 12.83 -38.24 -0.19
C VAL A 40 12.25 -39.45 -0.90
N ARG A 41 12.67 -40.68 -0.56
CA ARG A 41 12.10 -41.91 -1.13
C ARG A 41 10.61 -42.08 -0.83
N GLN A 42 10.13 -41.59 0.31
CA GLN A 42 8.72 -41.69 0.69
C GLN A 42 7.79 -40.99 -0.31
N TYR A 43 8.24 -39.91 -0.95
CA TYR A 43 7.46 -39.21 -1.98
C TYR A 43 7.24 -40.03 -3.25
N PHE A 44 8.15 -40.94 -3.58
CA PHE A 44 8.12 -41.70 -4.84
C PHE A 44 7.67 -43.15 -4.68
N GLN A 45 7.52 -43.63 -3.44
CA GLN A 45 6.95 -44.96 -3.16
C GLN A 45 5.44 -44.96 -3.38
N SER A 46 4.89 -46.05 -3.93
CA SER A 46 3.46 -46.28 -4.07
C SER A 46 2.85 -46.66 -2.70
N SER A 47 2.56 -45.66 -1.88
CA SER A 47 1.87 -45.84 -0.59
C SER A 47 0.39 -45.45 -0.68
N ARG A 48 -0.48 -46.15 0.06
CA ARG A 48 -1.94 -45.96 0.08
C ARG A 48 -2.44 -44.68 0.78
N ASN A 49 -1.54 -43.81 1.25
CA ASN A 49 -1.87 -42.64 2.09
C ASN A 49 -1.12 -41.37 1.65
N LYS A 50 -1.03 -41.09 0.34
CA LYS A 50 -0.58 -39.77 -0.12
C LYS A 50 -1.78 -38.82 -0.21
N THR A 51 -1.60 -37.61 0.26
CA THR A 51 -2.57 -36.52 0.05
C THR A 51 -2.55 -36.11 -1.42
N ALA A 52 -3.67 -35.66 -1.99
CA ALA A 52 -3.75 -35.26 -3.40
C ALA A 52 -2.75 -34.15 -3.74
N LYS A 53 -2.43 -33.27 -2.78
CA LYS A 53 -1.35 -32.27 -2.87
C LYS A 53 0.00 -32.93 -3.12
N ILE A 54 0.35 -33.96 -2.36
CA ILE A 54 1.65 -34.64 -2.52
C ILE A 54 1.67 -35.36 -3.87
N GLU A 55 0.58 -36.00 -4.29
CA GLU A 55 0.50 -36.64 -5.60
C GLU A 55 0.65 -35.63 -6.75
N GLN A 56 -0.05 -34.49 -6.66
CA GLN A 56 0.06 -33.41 -7.62
C GLN A 56 1.45 -32.78 -7.60
N MET A 57 2.04 -32.55 -6.43
CA MET A 57 3.40 -32.01 -6.34
C MET A 57 4.38 -32.98 -7.00
N VAL A 58 4.31 -34.27 -6.67
CA VAL A 58 5.19 -35.32 -7.20
C VAL A 58 5.07 -35.45 -8.72
N SER A 59 3.88 -35.29 -9.29
CA SER A 59 3.69 -35.34 -10.75
C SER A 59 4.37 -34.19 -11.50
N HIS A 60 4.71 -33.09 -10.81
CA HIS A 60 5.45 -31.96 -11.38
C HIS A 60 6.95 -32.00 -11.08
N ILE A 61 7.48 -33.01 -10.37
CA ILE A 61 8.91 -33.11 -10.06
C ILE A 61 9.65 -33.71 -11.26
N ALA A 62 10.58 -32.95 -11.84
CA ALA A 62 11.50 -33.44 -12.86
C ALA A 62 12.82 -33.95 -12.26
N TRP A 63 13.35 -33.24 -11.26
CA TRP A 63 14.58 -33.60 -10.57
C TRP A 63 14.64 -32.99 -9.16
N PHE A 64 15.63 -33.40 -8.35
CA PHE A 64 15.81 -32.88 -7.00
C PHE A 64 17.29 -32.72 -6.64
N GLU A 65 17.59 -31.77 -5.77
CA GLU A 65 18.89 -31.61 -5.12
C GLU A 65 18.77 -31.68 -3.60
N TYR A 66 19.92 -31.77 -2.92
CA TYR A 66 19.97 -31.76 -1.47
C TYR A 66 21.25 -31.10 -0.96
N ILE A 67 21.15 -30.51 0.23
CA ILE A 67 22.23 -29.90 0.98
C ILE A 67 22.36 -30.65 2.30
N LEU A 68 23.53 -31.22 2.56
CA LEU A 68 23.83 -31.92 3.81
C LEU A 68 24.06 -30.91 4.93
N THR A 69 23.60 -31.26 6.13
CA THR A 69 23.85 -30.49 7.35
C THR A 69 24.39 -31.39 8.45
N ASP A 70 25.10 -30.80 9.41
CA ASP A 70 25.72 -31.57 10.49
C ASP A 70 24.69 -31.95 11.56
N SER A 71 23.55 -31.26 11.59
CA SER A 71 22.43 -31.56 12.49
C SER A 71 21.06 -31.30 11.87
N GLU A 72 20.02 -31.88 12.48
CA GLU A 72 18.63 -31.58 12.12
C GLU A 72 18.24 -30.12 12.40
N LEU A 73 18.84 -29.51 13.43
CA LEU A 73 18.61 -28.11 13.77
C LEU A 73 19.15 -27.18 12.68
N GLU A 74 20.33 -27.49 12.13
CA GLU A 74 20.87 -26.78 10.96
C GLU A 74 19.99 -26.98 9.72
N ALA A 75 19.51 -28.21 9.48
CA ALA A 75 18.57 -28.48 8.39
C ALA A 75 17.29 -27.64 8.52
N LEU A 76 16.75 -27.51 9.73
CA LEU A 76 15.57 -26.67 10.01
C LEU A 76 15.84 -25.19 9.71
N VAL A 77 16.98 -24.65 10.15
CA VAL A 77 17.33 -23.25 9.91
C VAL A 77 17.54 -22.99 8.42
N LEU A 78 18.25 -23.89 7.74
CA LEU A 78 18.50 -23.79 6.30
C LEU A 78 17.21 -23.88 5.50
N GLU A 79 16.33 -24.83 5.80
CA GLU A 79 14.99 -24.97 5.21
C GLU A 79 14.20 -23.66 5.33
N CYS A 80 14.14 -23.08 6.54
CA CYS A 80 13.43 -21.83 6.76
C CYS A 80 13.98 -20.68 5.91
N ASN A 81 15.30 -20.60 5.74
CA ASN A 81 15.95 -19.57 4.94
C ASN A 81 15.64 -19.76 3.45
N LEU A 82 15.77 -20.99 2.95
CA LEU A 82 15.52 -21.31 1.54
C LEU A 82 14.05 -21.15 1.15
N ILE A 83 13.11 -21.49 2.05
CA ILE A 83 11.67 -21.24 1.84
C ILE A 83 11.40 -19.74 1.74
N LYS A 84 12.03 -18.91 2.58
CA LYS A 84 11.88 -17.45 2.51
C LYS A 84 12.48 -16.85 1.25
N GLU A 85 13.62 -17.38 0.80
CA GLU A 85 14.35 -16.93 -0.38
C GLU A 85 13.63 -17.30 -1.68
N HIS A 86 13.27 -18.58 -1.86
CA HIS A 86 12.72 -19.09 -3.12
C HIS A 86 11.20 -19.07 -3.19
N ARG A 87 10.51 -18.96 -2.05
CA ARG A 87 9.04 -18.96 -1.94
C ARG A 87 8.34 -20.04 -2.79
N PRO A 88 8.68 -21.33 -2.60
CA PRO A 88 8.22 -22.39 -3.47
C PRO A 88 6.70 -22.56 -3.41
N ARG A 89 6.10 -22.94 -4.54
CA ARG A 89 4.64 -22.99 -4.72
C ARG A 89 3.92 -23.91 -3.72
N TYR A 90 4.51 -25.06 -3.37
CA TYR A 90 3.86 -26.08 -2.54
C TYR A 90 4.20 -25.98 -1.04
N ASN A 91 5.06 -25.04 -0.62
CA ASN A 91 5.34 -24.79 0.79
C ASN A 91 4.26 -23.91 1.43
N THR A 92 3.94 -24.17 2.70
CA THR A 92 3.11 -23.27 3.51
C THR A 92 3.89 -21.98 3.73
N MET A 93 3.32 -20.85 3.32
CA MET A 93 4.02 -19.56 3.33
C MET A 93 3.30 -18.55 4.21
N LEU A 94 4.06 -17.94 5.11
CA LEU A 94 3.64 -16.71 5.78
C LEU A 94 3.54 -15.59 4.72
N LYS A 95 2.33 -15.08 4.47
CA LYS A 95 2.10 -13.97 3.52
C LYS A 95 2.56 -12.63 4.08
N ASP A 96 2.56 -12.52 5.41
CA ASP A 96 2.87 -11.30 6.15
C ASP A 96 4.34 -11.26 6.62
N ASP A 97 5.13 -10.32 6.11
CA ASP A 97 6.51 -10.08 6.56
C ASP A 97 6.57 -9.15 7.79
N LYS A 98 5.61 -9.32 8.72
CA LYS A 98 5.50 -8.50 9.93
C LYS A 98 6.58 -8.94 10.92
N SER A 99 7.74 -8.28 10.91
CA SER A 99 8.74 -8.39 11.97
C SER A 99 8.46 -7.41 13.10
N TYR A 100 8.96 -7.74 14.30
CA TYR A 100 8.79 -6.90 15.48
C TYR A 100 9.40 -5.52 15.25
N PRO A 101 8.67 -4.45 15.59
CA PRO A 101 9.21 -3.11 15.52
C PRO A 101 10.07 -2.81 16.76
N TYR A 102 11.18 -2.13 16.51
CA TYR A 102 12.18 -1.70 17.47
C TYR A 102 12.39 -0.19 17.37
N ILE A 103 12.93 0.38 18.45
CA ILE A 103 13.53 1.71 18.42
C ILE A 103 15.05 1.54 18.32
N LYS A 104 15.63 1.97 17.20
CA LYS A 104 17.07 2.02 16.94
C LYS A 104 17.62 3.37 17.42
N ALA A 105 18.54 3.32 18.38
CA ALA A 105 19.31 4.45 18.87
C ALA A 105 20.69 4.52 18.20
N THR A 106 20.97 5.59 17.46
CA THR A 106 22.25 5.78 16.72
C THR A 106 23.34 6.37 17.61
N VAL A 107 23.80 5.60 18.60
CA VAL A 107 24.75 6.05 19.63
C VAL A 107 26.11 6.49 19.09
N GLY A 108 26.49 6.04 17.90
CA GLY A 108 27.74 6.42 17.23
C GLY A 108 27.73 7.78 16.50
N GLU A 109 26.63 8.52 16.53
CA GLU A 109 26.56 9.88 15.96
C GLU A 109 26.85 10.95 17.03
N ASP A 110 27.42 12.09 16.62
CA ASP A 110 27.63 13.24 17.51
C ASP A 110 26.33 13.80 18.08
N PHE A 111 25.27 13.77 17.26
CA PHE A 111 23.91 14.06 17.66
C PHE A 111 23.05 12.82 17.41
N PRO A 112 22.95 11.88 18.37
CA PRO A 112 22.19 10.65 18.19
C PRO A 112 20.70 10.85 17.86
N ARG A 113 20.10 9.81 17.28
CA ARG A 113 18.71 9.75 16.84
C ARG A 113 18.04 8.48 17.34
N LEU A 114 16.71 8.53 17.41
CA LEU A 114 15.85 7.39 17.65
C LEU A 114 15.02 7.14 16.40
N LEU A 115 15.14 5.93 15.84
CA LEU A 115 14.54 5.56 14.57
C LEU A 115 13.68 4.32 14.75
N PHE A 116 12.56 4.28 14.04
CA PHE A 116 11.81 3.05 13.86
C PHE A 116 12.65 2.07 13.04
N SER A 117 12.83 0.84 13.53
CA SER A 117 13.52 -0.23 12.81
C SER A 117 12.76 -1.53 12.95
N ARG A 118 12.75 -2.33 11.90
CA ARG A 118 12.26 -3.71 11.91
C ARG A 118 13.40 -4.74 11.96
N ASP A 119 14.62 -4.27 11.67
CA ASP A 119 15.81 -5.09 11.66
C ASP A 119 16.74 -4.70 12.81
N MET A 120 17.21 -5.70 13.55
CA MET A 120 18.28 -5.54 14.54
C MET A 120 19.62 -5.91 13.89
N LYS A 121 20.54 -4.94 13.76
CA LYS A 121 21.91 -5.18 13.28
C LYS A 121 22.86 -5.16 14.47
N LYS A 122 23.74 -6.16 14.59
CA LYS A 122 24.83 -6.16 15.58
C LYS A 122 26.04 -5.39 15.02
N ASP A 123 25.86 -4.09 14.79
CA ASP A 123 26.88 -3.22 14.17
C ASP A 123 27.78 -2.49 15.18
N GLY A 124 27.50 -2.62 16.49
CA GLY A 124 28.22 -1.94 17.57
C GLY A 124 28.03 -0.41 17.64
N LYS A 125 27.39 0.18 16.62
CA LYS A 125 27.17 1.63 16.47
C LYS A 125 25.75 2.04 16.86
N SER A 126 24.87 1.05 17.01
CA SER A 126 23.45 1.22 17.28
C SER A 126 23.01 0.38 18.47
N ARG A 127 22.16 0.95 19.33
CA ARG A 127 21.43 0.20 20.37
C ARG A 127 19.98 0.02 19.92
N TYR A 128 19.39 -1.11 20.24
CA TYR A 128 18.00 -1.43 19.86
C TYR A 128 17.18 -1.65 21.12
N PHE A 129 16.00 -1.03 21.16
CA PHE A 129 15.03 -1.12 22.25
C PHE A 129 13.73 -1.75 21.73
N GLY A 130 13.16 -2.67 22.50
CA GLY A 130 12.02 -3.49 22.10
C GLY A 130 12.25 -4.97 22.39
N PRO A 131 11.45 -5.86 21.77
CA PRO A 131 10.44 -5.58 20.76
C PRO A 131 9.23 -4.82 21.30
N TYR A 132 8.59 -4.02 20.45
CA TYR A 132 7.30 -3.40 20.76
C TYR A 132 6.14 -4.21 20.18
N THR A 133 4.96 -4.06 20.80
CA THR A 133 3.75 -4.85 20.48
C THR A 133 3.11 -4.50 19.15
N SER A 134 3.38 -3.31 18.63
CA SER A 134 2.91 -2.87 17.32
C SER A 134 3.74 -1.69 16.82
N ALA A 135 3.64 -1.39 15.52
CA ALA A 135 4.26 -0.20 14.97
C ALA A 135 3.66 1.09 15.55
N GLY A 136 2.38 1.06 15.95
CA GLY A 136 1.73 2.15 16.68
C GLY A 136 2.40 2.41 18.03
N ALA A 137 2.66 1.35 18.81
CA ALA A 137 3.33 1.49 20.11
C ALA A 137 4.73 2.11 20.00
N VAL A 138 5.48 1.80 18.93
CA VAL A 138 6.76 2.48 18.66
C VAL A 138 6.56 3.95 18.35
N LYS A 139 5.59 4.29 17.49
CA LYS A 139 5.30 5.68 17.11
C LYS A 139 4.87 6.50 18.33
N ASP A 140 3.97 5.99 19.16
CA ASP A 140 3.54 6.63 20.41
C ASP A 140 4.73 6.91 21.33
N THR A 141 5.63 5.93 21.47
CA THR A 141 6.82 6.04 22.33
C THR A 141 7.81 7.06 21.79
N LEU A 142 8.08 7.04 20.47
CA LEU A 142 8.95 8.02 19.81
C LEU A 142 8.38 9.44 19.92
N GLU A 143 7.08 9.61 19.70
CA GLU A 143 6.41 10.90 19.82
C GLU A 143 6.54 11.48 21.23
N LEU A 144 6.32 10.65 22.26
CA LEU A 144 6.50 11.05 23.65
C LEU A 144 7.95 11.46 23.94
N ILE A 145 8.93 10.68 23.47
CA ILE A 145 10.35 10.98 23.65
C ILE A 145 10.73 12.30 22.96
N HIS A 146 10.22 12.57 21.75
CA HIS A 146 10.49 13.84 21.07
C HIS A 146 9.89 15.03 21.83
N LYS A 147 8.70 14.88 22.42
CA LYS A 147 8.09 15.92 23.28
C LYS A 147 8.91 16.17 24.56
N LEU A 148 9.40 15.10 25.20
CA LEU A 148 10.13 15.18 26.47
C LEU A 148 11.57 15.70 26.32
N TYR A 149 12.31 15.08 25.41
CA TYR A 149 13.78 15.19 25.34
C TYR A 149 14.27 15.92 24.09
N LYS A 150 13.35 16.34 23.20
CA LYS A 150 13.64 17.18 22.04
C LYS A 150 14.72 16.61 21.10
N ILE A 151 14.69 15.28 20.94
CA ILE A 151 15.63 14.53 20.10
C ILE A 151 15.31 14.77 18.62
N ARG A 152 16.35 14.94 17.80
CA ARG A 152 16.19 15.22 16.37
C ARG A 152 15.69 14.00 15.60
N THR A 153 14.84 14.25 14.61
CA THR A 153 14.33 13.23 13.66
C THR A 153 14.88 13.38 12.24
N CYS A 154 15.57 14.49 11.95
CA CYS A 154 16.03 14.79 10.59
C CYS A 154 17.18 13.88 10.14
N SER A 155 17.35 13.79 8.82
CA SER A 155 18.42 13.02 8.16
C SER A 155 19.74 13.80 8.00
N ARG A 156 19.84 15.03 8.52
CA ARG A 156 21.02 15.90 8.36
C ARG A 156 22.25 15.31 9.05
N VAL A 157 23.41 15.43 8.40
CA VAL A 157 24.69 14.96 8.94
C VAL A 157 25.30 16.09 9.75
N LEU A 158 25.26 15.99 11.08
CA LEU A 158 25.84 16.98 11.99
C LEU A 158 27.17 16.44 12.54
N PRO A 159 28.21 17.28 12.64
CA PRO A 159 28.20 18.76 12.55
C PRO A 159 28.28 19.35 11.12
N ARG A 160 28.50 18.54 10.08
CA ARG A 160 28.73 19.01 8.69
C ARG A 160 27.65 19.96 8.13
N ASP A 161 26.39 19.75 8.50
CA ASP A 161 25.23 20.47 7.95
C ASP A 161 24.66 21.54 8.89
N ILE A 162 25.43 21.97 9.90
CA ILE A 162 25.05 23.09 10.78
C ILE A 162 24.98 24.39 9.97
N GLY A 163 23.93 25.19 10.18
CA GLY A 163 23.77 26.53 9.60
C GLY A 163 23.36 26.61 8.12
N LYS A 164 23.30 25.48 7.40
CA LYS A 164 23.01 25.46 5.95
C LYS A 164 21.56 25.78 5.58
N GLU A 165 20.62 25.52 6.46
CA GLU A 165 19.18 25.67 6.21
C GLU A 165 18.45 26.12 7.47
N ARG A 166 17.27 26.72 7.32
CA ARG A 166 16.39 27.10 8.42
C ARG A 166 15.99 25.88 9.30
N PRO A 167 15.66 26.10 10.59
CA PRO A 167 15.14 25.05 11.45
C PRO A 167 13.79 24.53 10.95
N CYS A 168 13.56 23.23 11.10
CA CYS A 168 12.33 22.58 10.66
C CYS A 168 11.16 22.81 11.62
N LEU A 169 9.96 22.39 11.22
CA LEU A 169 8.75 22.46 12.04
C LEU A 169 8.95 21.90 13.45
N ASN A 170 9.67 20.78 13.61
CA ASN A 170 9.89 20.14 14.91
C ASN A 170 10.56 21.05 15.94
N TYR A 171 11.39 22.01 15.51
CA TYR A 171 11.93 23.04 16.41
C TYR A 171 10.85 24.04 16.84
N HIS A 172 10.06 24.51 15.88
CA HIS A 172 8.99 25.50 16.12
C HIS A 172 7.90 24.94 17.05
N ILE A 173 7.56 23.65 16.93
CA ILE A 173 6.64 22.94 17.83
C ILE A 173 7.33 22.34 19.07
N LYS A 174 8.57 22.74 19.36
CA LYS A 174 9.35 22.38 20.56
C LYS A 174 9.64 20.88 20.76
N GLN A 175 9.65 20.10 19.69
CA GLN A 175 10.04 18.67 19.67
C GLN A 175 11.51 18.42 19.27
N CYS A 176 12.27 19.48 18.96
CA CYS A 176 13.68 19.39 18.62
C CYS A 176 14.44 20.61 19.14
N SER A 177 15.63 20.43 19.71
CA SER A 177 16.49 21.53 20.19
C SER A 177 17.31 22.20 19.08
N ALA A 178 17.03 21.88 17.81
CA ALA A 178 17.70 22.42 16.61
C ALA A 178 19.25 22.40 16.68
N PRO A 179 19.89 21.23 16.90
CA PRO A 179 21.35 21.13 16.79
C PRO A 179 21.86 21.50 15.40
N CYS A 180 21.01 21.43 14.36
CA CYS A 180 21.34 21.87 13.00
C CYS A 180 21.52 23.39 12.85
N GLN A 181 21.17 24.19 13.85
CA GLN A 181 21.48 25.62 13.92
C GLN A 181 22.55 25.95 14.97
N GLY A 182 23.07 24.94 15.67
CA GLY A 182 23.98 25.16 16.80
C GLY A 182 23.30 25.73 18.05
N TYR A 183 21.97 25.62 18.17
CA TYR A 183 21.22 26.14 19.33
C TYR A 183 21.37 25.32 20.62
N ILE A 184 22.03 24.17 20.55
CA ILE A 184 22.33 23.30 21.68
C ILE A 184 23.74 22.73 21.50
N SER A 185 24.49 22.62 22.59
CA SER A 185 25.81 21.99 22.60
C SER A 185 25.70 20.48 22.36
N LYS A 186 26.83 19.85 22.03
CA LYS A 186 26.88 18.39 21.87
C LYS A 186 26.62 17.70 23.21
N GLU A 187 27.15 18.27 24.29
CA GLU A 187 27.12 17.76 25.65
C GLU A 187 25.70 17.82 26.24
N ASP A 188 25.01 18.95 26.07
CA ASP A 188 23.62 19.12 26.54
C ASP A 188 22.65 18.23 25.76
N TYR A 189 22.86 18.12 24.44
CA TYR A 189 22.10 17.20 23.60
C TYR A 189 22.33 15.75 24.02
N ARG A 190 23.57 15.39 24.35
CA ARG A 190 23.90 14.03 24.81
C ARG A 190 23.22 13.71 26.13
N THR A 191 23.19 14.66 27.07
CA THR A 191 22.46 14.51 28.33
C THR A 191 20.97 14.24 28.09
N SER A 192 20.34 14.99 27.18
CA SER A 192 18.93 14.79 26.80
C SER A 192 18.72 13.41 26.15
N PHE A 193 19.67 12.97 25.33
CA PHE A 193 19.61 11.66 24.68
C PHE A 193 19.79 10.51 25.66
N ASP A 194 20.71 10.62 26.62
CA ASP A 194 20.93 9.58 27.64
C ASP A 194 19.70 9.44 28.56
N GLN A 195 19.00 10.53 28.87
CA GLN A 195 17.69 10.47 29.54
C GLN A 195 16.63 9.73 28.70
N ALA A 196 16.63 9.92 27.38
CA ALA A 196 15.75 9.16 26.48
C ALA A 196 16.13 7.66 26.45
N LEU A 197 17.43 7.31 26.54
CA LEU A 197 17.87 5.92 26.65
C LEU A 197 17.44 5.30 27.99
N ASP A 198 17.53 6.05 29.09
CA ASP A 198 17.05 5.61 30.40
C ASP A 198 15.54 5.36 30.40
N PHE A 199 14.78 6.24 29.74
CA PHE A 199 13.34 6.06 29.51
C PHE A 199 13.06 4.75 28.75
N LEU A 200 13.75 4.53 27.63
CA LEU A 200 13.61 3.31 26.83
C LEU A 200 14.07 2.04 27.55
N SER A 201 14.96 2.18 28.53
CA SER A 201 15.46 1.10 29.39
C SER A 201 14.55 0.80 30.59
N GLY A 202 13.40 1.48 30.72
CA GLY A 202 12.41 1.19 31.75
C GLY A 202 12.50 2.05 33.02
N LYS A 203 13.39 3.06 33.07
CA LYS A 203 13.58 3.91 34.26
C LYS A 203 12.56 5.07 34.32
N TYR A 204 11.27 4.75 34.44
CA TYR A 204 10.21 5.77 34.46
C TYR A 204 10.03 6.49 35.80
N GLY A 205 10.42 5.86 36.91
CA GLY A 205 10.17 6.35 38.27
C GLY A 205 10.62 7.80 38.49
N PRO A 206 11.90 8.14 38.20
CA PRO A 206 12.40 9.51 38.36
C PRO A 206 11.64 10.53 37.51
N LEU A 207 11.27 10.17 36.27
CA LEU A 207 10.53 11.04 35.37
C LEU A 207 9.09 11.29 35.86
N ILE A 208 8.40 10.23 36.29
CA ILE A 208 7.05 10.32 36.84
C ILE A 208 7.04 11.25 38.06
N HIS A 209 8.01 11.08 38.97
CA HIS A 209 8.12 11.91 40.16
C HIS A 209 8.38 13.38 39.80
N SER A 210 9.32 13.65 38.89
CA SER A 210 9.63 15.02 38.44
C SER A 210 8.43 15.71 37.76
N LEU A 211 7.65 14.98 36.96
CA LEU A 211 6.45 15.53 36.33
C LEU A 211 5.34 15.81 37.35
N GLU A 212 5.18 14.96 38.35
CA GLU A 212 4.22 15.18 39.44
C GLU A 212 4.58 16.40 40.29
N GLU A 213 5.87 16.62 40.60
CA GLU A 213 6.34 17.81 41.30
C GLU A 213 6.10 19.08 40.48
N LYS A 214 6.51 19.09 39.20
CA LYS A 214 6.30 20.24 38.31
C LYS A 214 4.83 20.59 38.11
N MET A 215 3.96 19.58 38.05
CA MET A 215 2.51 19.78 37.98
C MET A 215 1.99 20.45 39.25
N LYS A 216 2.43 20.00 40.43
CA LYS A 216 2.03 20.59 41.72
C LYS A 216 2.55 22.02 41.87
N GLU A 217 3.81 22.27 41.51
CA GLU A 217 4.40 23.60 41.52
C GLU A 217 3.65 24.58 40.61
N ALA A 218 3.37 24.18 39.36
CA ALA A 218 2.58 25.01 38.43
C ALA A 218 1.17 25.27 38.96
N SER A 219 0.54 24.26 39.57
CA SER A 219 -0.79 24.43 40.20
C SER A 219 -0.74 25.39 41.40
N MET A 220 0.32 25.34 42.22
CA MET A 220 0.51 26.26 43.35
C MET A 220 0.79 27.70 42.88
N ALA A 221 1.48 27.85 41.75
CA ALA A 221 1.73 29.14 41.10
C ALA A 221 0.52 29.68 40.30
N MET A 222 -0.63 28.98 40.35
CA MET A 222 -1.84 29.30 39.57
C MET A 222 -1.64 29.28 38.04
N GLU A 223 -0.61 28.59 37.54
CA GLU A 223 -0.32 28.39 36.12
C GLU A 223 -1.04 27.14 35.58
N TYR A 224 -2.38 27.18 35.54
CA TYR A 224 -3.20 26.00 35.25
C TYR A 224 -2.95 25.38 33.88
N GLU A 225 -2.62 26.17 32.86
CA GLU A 225 -2.28 25.66 31.52
C GLU A 225 -1.04 24.77 31.58
N ARG A 226 0.03 25.21 32.25
CA ARG A 226 1.25 24.42 32.44
C ARG A 226 1.01 23.20 33.33
N ALA A 227 0.18 23.32 34.36
CA ALA A 227 -0.21 22.18 35.18
C ALA A 227 -0.96 21.11 34.36
N ILE A 228 -1.86 21.51 33.45
CA ILE A 228 -2.55 20.60 32.54
C ILE A 228 -1.55 19.94 31.59
N GLU A 229 -0.61 20.69 31.01
CA GLU A 229 0.45 20.13 30.14
C GLU A 229 1.26 19.04 30.86
N TYR A 230 1.72 19.30 32.09
CA TYR A 230 2.45 18.30 32.89
C TYR A 230 1.59 17.09 33.24
N ARG A 231 0.29 17.28 33.51
CA ARG A 231 -0.65 16.19 33.78
C ARG A 231 -0.86 15.29 32.55
N GLU A 232 -1.06 15.87 31.39
CA GLU A 232 -1.20 15.13 30.12
C GLU A 232 0.09 14.35 29.79
N LEU A 233 1.24 14.97 30.02
CA LEU A 233 2.54 14.35 29.84
C LEU A 233 2.76 13.19 30.82
N LEU A 234 2.39 13.37 32.09
CA LEU A 234 2.43 12.33 33.13
C LEU A 234 1.54 11.14 32.75
N ASN A 235 0.32 11.39 32.27
CA ASN A 235 -0.59 10.35 31.80
C ASN A 235 -0.01 9.58 30.62
N SER A 236 0.59 10.29 29.65
CA SER A 236 1.27 9.69 28.50
C SER A 236 2.45 8.81 28.93
N VAL A 237 3.27 9.28 29.87
CA VAL A 237 4.37 8.50 30.46
C VAL A 237 3.84 7.27 31.19
N LYS A 238 2.77 7.38 31.99
CA LYS A 238 2.16 6.24 32.69
C LYS A 238 1.63 5.20 31.70
N GLN A 239 1.00 5.62 30.60
CA GLN A 239 0.53 4.71 29.55
C GLN A 239 1.69 3.99 28.86
N VAL A 240 2.76 4.69 28.46
CA VAL A 240 3.93 4.06 27.83
C VAL A 240 4.70 3.18 28.81
N ALA A 241 4.85 3.60 30.06
CA ALA A 241 5.50 2.82 31.12
C ALA A 241 4.74 1.52 31.42
N GLN A 242 3.40 1.56 31.44
CA GLN A 242 2.58 0.36 31.52
C GLN A 242 2.80 -0.56 30.32
N LYS A 243 2.91 -0.01 29.11
CA LYS A 243 3.19 -0.75 27.86
C LYS A 243 4.62 -1.29 27.74
N GLN A 244 5.62 -0.71 28.44
CA GLN A 244 7.04 -1.12 28.37
C GLN A 244 7.57 -1.88 29.60
N LYS A 245 6.97 -1.80 30.81
CA LYS A 245 7.33 -2.71 31.92
C LYS A 245 7.28 -4.20 31.53
N ILE A 246 6.47 -4.45 30.52
CA ILE A 246 6.34 -5.63 29.66
C ILE A 246 7.64 -6.18 29.02
N THR A 247 8.77 -5.47 29.08
CA THR A 247 10.03 -5.83 28.37
C THR A 247 11.07 -6.54 29.25
N SER A 248 10.88 -6.65 30.57
CA SER A 248 11.69 -7.53 31.43
C SER A 248 11.23 -8.98 31.29
N SER A 249 12.16 -9.89 31.00
CA SER A 249 11.86 -11.31 30.82
C SER A 249 11.51 -11.97 32.16
N SER A 250 10.23 -11.98 32.51
CA SER A 250 9.72 -12.63 33.72
C SER A 250 9.49 -14.13 33.51
N GLU A 251 9.30 -14.89 34.58
CA GLU A 251 8.91 -16.31 34.48
C GLU A 251 7.52 -16.50 33.85
N GLU A 252 6.76 -15.43 33.67
CA GLU A 252 5.39 -15.48 33.16
C GLU A 252 5.24 -15.16 31.67
N ASP A 253 6.36 -14.86 30.99
CA ASP A 253 6.40 -14.49 29.58
C ASP A 253 6.11 -15.67 28.66
N ARG A 254 5.01 -15.57 27.91
CA ARG A 254 4.55 -16.59 26.98
C ARG A 254 3.86 -15.99 25.76
N ASP A 255 3.96 -16.69 24.64
CA ASP A 255 3.15 -16.37 23.47
C ASP A 255 2.11 -17.47 23.27
N ILE A 256 0.87 -17.07 23.05
CA ILE A 256 -0.25 -17.98 22.77
C ILE A 256 -0.56 -17.90 21.29
N ILE A 257 -0.54 -19.04 20.62
CA ILE A 257 -0.64 -19.16 19.17
C ILE A 257 -1.80 -20.10 18.87
N ALA A 258 -2.75 -19.61 18.08
CA ALA A 258 -3.89 -20.37 17.62
C ALA A 258 -4.18 -20.06 16.15
N LEU A 259 -4.84 -20.99 15.48
CA LEU A 259 -5.11 -20.98 14.06
C LEU A 259 -6.62 -21.05 13.80
N ALA A 260 -7.06 -20.35 12.76
CA ALA A 260 -8.30 -20.64 12.07
C ALA A 260 -8.01 -20.78 10.58
N ARG A 261 -8.68 -21.71 9.89
CA ARG A 261 -8.47 -21.96 8.46
C ARG A 261 -9.77 -22.11 7.70
N ASP A 262 -9.69 -21.89 6.40
CA ASP A 262 -10.66 -22.31 5.41
C ASP A 262 -10.01 -23.21 4.35
N GLU A 263 -10.63 -23.37 3.19
CA GLU A 263 -10.14 -24.25 2.13
C GLU A 263 -8.76 -23.84 1.58
N GLN A 264 -8.41 -22.55 1.55
CA GLN A 264 -7.17 -22.08 0.89
C GLN A 264 -6.33 -21.12 1.75
N ASP A 265 -6.94 -20.53 2.77
CA ASP A 265 -6.35 -19.52 3.61
C ASP A 265 -6.39 -19.95 5.08
N ALA A 266 -5.34 -19.55 5.80
CA ALA A 266 -5.20 -19.82 7.21
C ALA A 266 -4.77 -18.52 7.90
N VAL A 267 -5.37 -18.21 9.04
CA VAL A 267 -5.02 -17.08 9.88
C VAL A 267 -4.49 -17.60 11.20
N VAL A 268 -3.26 -17.25 11.55
CA VAL A 268 -2.70 -17.52 12.87
C VAL A 268 -2.80 -16.26 13.72
N GLN A 269 -3.44 -16.37 14.87
CA GLN A 269 -3.49 -15.34 15.90
C GLN A 269 -2.40 -15.61 16.94
N VAL A 270 -1.61 -14.58 17.24
CA VAL A 270 -0.64 -14.58 18.33
C VAL A 270 -1.05 -13.58 19.39
N PHE A 271 -1.13 -14.02 20.65
CA PHE A 271 -1.25 -13.18 21.82
C PHE A 271 0.07 -13.14 22.55
N PHE A 272 0.56 -11.94 22.81
CA PHE A 272 1.79 -11.72 23.53
C PHE A 272 1.44 -11.50 25.01
N ILE A 273 1.87 -12.39 25.89
CA ILE A 273 1.70 -12.26 27.34
C ILE A 273 3.06 -12.03 28.00
N ARG A 274 3.19 -10.95 28.76
CA ARG A 274 4.39 -10.66 29.55
C ARG A 274 3.99 -10.29 30.95
N GLU A 275 4.70 -10.80 31.95
CA GLU A 275 4.36 -10.60 33.37
C GLU A 275 2.87 -10.90 33.65
N GLY A 276 2.35 -11.96 33.03
CA GLY A 276 0.96 -12.41 33.21
C GLY A 276 -0.12 -11.54 32.53
N LYS A 277 0.26 -10.46 31.84
CA LYS A 277 -0.67 -9.54 31.17
C LYS A 277 -0.62 -9.68 29.65
N LEU A 278 -1.77 -9.57 28.99
CA LEU A 278 -1.86 -9.47 27.54
C LEU A 278 -1.38 -8.09 27.09
N ILE A 279 -0.24 -8.06 26.40
CA ILE A 279 0.43 -6.80 26.03
C ILE A 279 0.07 -6.37 24.61
N GLY A 280 -0.37 -7.32 23.80
CA GLY A 280 -0.65 -7.12 22.40
C GLY A 280 -1.14 -8.40 21.73
N ARG A 281 -1.63 -8.23 20.52
CA ARG A 281 -2.09 -9.30 19.65
C ARG A 281 -1.73 -8.97 18.21
N ASP A 282 -1.36 -9.97 17.43
CA ASP A 282 -1.15 -9.84 15.99
C ASP A 282 -1.71 -11.07 15.27
N HIS A 283 -2.11 -10.89 14.02
CA HIS A 283 -2.60 -11.98 13.18
C HIS A 283 -1.77 -12.05 11.90
N PHE A 284 -1.62 -13.26 11.39
CA PHE A 284 -0.80 -13.54 10.23
C PHE A 284 -1.55 -14.42 9.25
N HIS A 285 -1.52 -14.05 7.99
CA HIS A 285 -2.11 -14.83 6.92
C HIS A 285 -1.08 -15.82 6.41
N LEU A 286 -1.50 -17.07 6.26
CA LEU A 286 -0.75 -18.12 5.61
C LEU A 286 -1.53 -18.63 4.42
N ARG A 287 -0.79 -19.01 3.37
CA ARG A 287 -1.33 -19.88 2.34
C ARG A 287 -1.15 -21.31 2.80
N ALA A 288 -2.24 -22.00 3.06
CA ALA A 288 -2.25 -23.42 3.42
C ALA A 288 -2.98 -24.20 2.33
N ALA A 289 -2.57 -25.44 2.09
CA ALA A 289 -3.33 -26.33 1.23
C ALA A 289 -4.54 -26.91 1.97
N VAL A 290 -5.61 -27.23 1.24
CA VAL A 290 -6.85 -27.84 1.76
C VAL A 290 -6.56 -29.06 2.66
N GLU A 291 -5.54 -29.84 2.31
CA GLU A 291 -5.23 -31.14 2.92
C GLU A 291 -4.15 -31.09 4.02
N GLU A 292 -3.60 -29.91 4.34
CA GLU A 292 -2.64 -29.79 5.46
C GLU A 292 -3.37 -29.92 6.80
N GLU A 293 -2.79 -30.66 7.75
CA GLU A 293 -3.30 -30.70 9.12
C GLU A 293 -2.94 -29.40 9.87
N GLU A 294 -3.78 -28.99 10.82
CA GLU A 294 -3.58 -27.75 11.58
C GLU A 294 -2.23 -27.71 12.32
N GLY A 295 -1.75 -28.88 12.78
CA GLY A 295 -0.44 -29.02 13.41
C GLY A 295 0.73 -28.72 12.47
N GLU A 296 0.64 -29.07 11.19
CA GLU A 296 1.67 -28.80 10.18
C GLU A 296 1.72 -27.31 9.81
N ILE A 297 0.55 -26.65 9.75
CA ILE A 297 0.43 -25.21 9.52
C ILE A 297 1.07 -24.45 10.68
N LEU A 298 0.75 -24.84 11.93
CA LEU A 298 1.35 -24.23 13.12
C LEU A 298 2.87 -24.49 13.21
N ASP A 299 3.33 -25.69 12.85
CA ASP A 299 4.76 -26.03 12.80
C ASP A 299 5.52 -25.08 11.86
N SER A 300 5.03 -24.94 10.63
CA SER A 300 5.58 -24.01 9.63
C SER A 300 5.53 -22.56 10.10
N PHE A 301 4.41 -22.15 10.71
CA PHE A 301 4.26 -20.80 11.25
C PHE A 301 5.30 -20.50 12.33
N VAL A 302 5.43 -21.36 13.35
CA VAL A 302 6.35 -21.16 14.48
C VAL A 302 7.79 -21.05 13.98
N LYS A 303 8.21 -21.93 13.06
CA LYS A 303 9.52 -21.88 12.42
C LYS A 303 9.76 -20.54 11.70
N GLN A 304 8.87 -20.16 10.80
CA GLN A 304 9.03 -18.94 9.98
C GLN A 304 8.96 -17.66 10.82
N PHE A 305 8.00 -17.59 11.76
CA PHE A 305 7.76 -16.45 12.63
C PHE A 305 8.93 -16.21 13.57
N TYR A 306 9.38 -17.24 14.29
CA TYR A 306 10.50 -17.06 15.21
C TYR A 306 11.82 -16.90 14.47
N ALA A 307 12.00 -17.42 13.25
CA ALA A 307 13.23 -17.22 12.48
C ALA A 307 13.47 -15.73 12.16
N GLY A 308 12.40 -14.97 11.90
CA GLY A 308 12.47 -13.51 11.67
C GLY A 308 12.45 -12.66 12.94
N THR A 309 12.22 -13.29 14.11
CA THR A 309 11.98 -12.58 15.36
C THR A 309 13.19 -12.65 16.29
N PRO A 310 13.63 -11.53 16.89
CA PRO A 310 14.70 -11.51 17.89
C PRO A 310 14.26 -11.96 19.30
N PHE A 311 13.00 -11.76 19.68
CA PHE A 311 12.50 -12.08 21.02
C PHE A 311 11.81 -13.45 21.08
N ILE A 312 12.21 -14.28 22.04
CA ILE A 312 11.65 -15.62 22.22
C ILE A 312 11.14 -15.74 23.68
N PRO A 313 9.84 -16.01 23.93
CA PRO A 313 9.31 -16.19 25.28
C PRO A 313 9.80 -17.50 25.93
N ARG A 314 9.52 -17.73 27.23
CA ARG A 314 9.92 -18.99 27.89
C ARG A 314 8.97 -20.13 27.56
N GLU A 315 7.70 -19.80 27.34
CA GLU A 315 6.67 -20.77 26.92
C GLU A 315 5.98 -20.31 25.64
N LEU A 316 5.68 -21.28 24.78
CA LEU A 316 4.81 -21.15 23.62
C LEU A 316 3.61 -22.03 23.83
N TRP A 317 2.42 -21.44 23.93
CA TRP A 317 1.17 -22.19 24.06
C TRP A 317 0.53 -22.31 22.69
N LEU A 318 0.38 -23.53 22.22
CA LEU A 318 -0.13 -23.84 20.88
C LEU A 318 -1.52 -24.46 21.00
N GLN A 319 -2.36 -24.21 19.99
CA GLN A 319 -3.66 -24.87 19.87
C GLN A 319 -3.56 -26.35 19.53
N TYR A 320 -2.58 -26.72 18.69
CA TYR A 320 -2.35 -28.10 18.27
C TYR A 320 -0.89 -28.50 18.51
N PRO A 321 -0.61 -29.80 18.73
CA PRO A 321 0.76 -30.29 18.73
C PRO A 321 1.41 -30.07 17.36
N VAL A 322 2.72 -29.80 17.37
CA VAL A 322 3.54 -29.61 16.16
C VAL A 322 4.48 -30.79 15.98
N ALA A 323 4.74 -31.18 14.73
CA ALA A 323 5.52 -32.37 14.42
C ALA A 323 6.97 -32.27 14.93
N ASP A 324 7.60 -31.10 14.78
CA ASP A 324 9.01 -30.89 15.14
C ASP A 324 9.20 -30.27 16.53
N GLU A 325 8.31 -30.55 17.49
CA GLU A 325 8.30 -29.92 18.82
C GLU A 325 9.68 -29.91 19.50
N LYS A 326 10.38 -31.06 19.48
CA LYS A 326 11.71 -31.21 20.10
C LYS A 326 12.77 -30.34 19.42
N VAL A 327 12.80 -30.34 18.09
CA VAL A 327 13.79 -29.60 17.30
C VAL A 327 13.54 -28.10 17.42
N ILE A 328 12.27 -27.68 17.34
CA ILE A 328 11.86 -26.28 17.53
C ILE A 328 12.21 -25.81 18.94
N SER A 329 11.91 -26.60 19.98
CA SER A 329 12.25 -26.26 21.37
C SER A 329 13.76 -26.11 21.56
N GLN A 330 14.58 -27.01 21.00
CA GLN A 330 16.04 -26.94 21.07
C GLN A 330 16.57 -25.70 20.33
N TRP A 331 16.07 -25.44 19.12
CA TRP A 331 16.45 -24.28 18.31
C TRP A 331 16.12 -22.95 19.00
N LEU A 332 14.90 -22.81 19.53
CA LEU A 332 14.49 -21.62 20.26
C LEU A 332 15.28 -21.46 21.57
N THR A 333 15.57 -22.56 22.26
CA THR A 333 16.42 -22.57 23.47
C THR A 333 17.83 -22.09 23.17
N ALA A 334 18.45 -22.58 22.09
CA ALA A 334 19.79 -22.18 21.67
C ALA A 334 19.85 -20.69 21.30
N ARG A 335 18.84 -20.19 20.57
CA ARG A 335 18.77 -18.75 20.21
C ARG A 335 18.51 -17.84 21.39
N LYS A 336 17.70 -18.27 22.36
CA LYS A 336 17.38 -17.50 23.56
C LYS A 336 18.51 -17.53 24.61
N GLY A 337 19.26 -18.62 24.68
CA GLY A 337 20.20 -18.91 25.78
C GLY A 337 19.53 -19.40 27.07
N GLN A 338 18.21 -19.65 27.05
CA GLN A 338 17.44 -20.22 28.16
C GLN A 338 16.41 -21.21 27.61
N ARG A 339 16.01 -22.19 28.44
CA ARG A 339 15.06 -23.24 28.04
C ARG A 339 13.71 -22.65 27.60
N VAL A 340 13.27 -23.04 26.40
CA VAL A 340 11.96 -22.69 25.81
C VAL A 340 11.09 -23.93 25.74
N LYS A 341 9.87 -23.86 26.29
CA LYS A 341 8.90 -24.97 26.29
C LYS A 341 7.77 -24.69 25.30
N LEU A 342 7.40 -25.71 24.53
CA LEU A 342 6.15 -25.72 23.79
C LEU A 342 5.12 -26.46 24.65
N VAL A 343 3.89 -25.95 24.71
CA VAL A 343 2.82 -26.48 25.56
C VAL A 343 1.53 -26.46 24.74
N VAL A 344 0.78 -27.55 24.78
CA VAL A 344 -0.59 -27.62 24.22
C VAL A 344 -1.55 -27.76 25.38
N PRO A 345 -2.15 -26.67 25.89
CA PRO A 345 -3.05 -26.74 27.03
C PRO A 345 -4.36 -27.48 26.68
N GLN A 346 -4.73 -28.47 27.49
CA GLN A 346 -5.91 -29.32 27.28
C GLN A 346 -7.06 -29.06 28.28
N LYS A 347 -6.81 -28.25 29.32
CA LYS A 347 -7.82 -27.92 30.33
C LYS A 347 -7.52 -26.64 31.09
N GLY A 348 -8.57 -25.99 31.57
CA GLY A 348 -8.52 -24.92 32.57
C GLY A 348 -8.23 -23.54 31.97
N GLN A 349 -7.70 -22.60 32.77
CA GLN A 349 -7.52 -21.21 32.32
C GLN A 349 -6.56 -21.07 31.13
N LYS A 350 -5.57 -21.97 31.03
CA LYS A 350 -4.60 -21.98 29.93
C LYS A 350 -5.26 -22.29 28.59
N GLU A 351 -6.11 -23.30 28.55
CA GLU A 351 -6.91 -23.69 27.38
C GLU A 351 -7.84 -22.54 26.95
N ARG A 352 -8.56 -21.91 27.89
CA ARG A 352 -9.47 -20.79 27.57
C ARG A 352 -8.78 -19.63 26.85
N LEU A 353 -7.51 -19.37 27.14
CA LEU A 353 -6.75 -18.32 26.46
C LEU A 353 -6.36 -18.73 25.03
N VAL A 354 -6.05 -20.01 24.81
CA VAL A 354 -5.82 -20.57 23.47
C VAL A 354 -7.12 -20.55 22.65
N GLU A 355 -8.25 -20.94 23.23
CA GLU A 355 -9.57 -20.84 22.59
C GLU A 355 -9.95 -19.40 22.25
N LEU A 356 -9.59 -18.44 23.11
CA LEU A 356 -9.80 -17.02 22.82
C LEU A 356 -8.96 -16.58 21.62
N ALA A 357 -7.69 -17.00 21.54
CA ALA A 357 -6.86 -16.74 20.38
C ALA A 357 -7.45 -17.38 19.11
N ALA A 358 -7.93 -18.63 19.18
CA ALA A 358 -8.56 -19.33 18.06
C ALA A 358 -9.81 -18.60 17.56
N ARG A 359 -10.67 -18.14 18.47
CA ARG A 359 -11.85 -17.32 18.10
C ARG A 359 -11.47 -16.00 17.45
N ASN A 360 -10.39 -15.36 17.89
CA ASN A 360 -9.90 -14.13 17.24
C ASN A 360 -9.36 -14.41 15.83
N ALA A 361 -8.64 -15.53 15.64
CA ALA A 361 -8.22 -15.96 14.31
C ALA A 361 -9.42 -16.20 13.38
N ALA A 362 -10.47 -16.88 13.87
CA ALA A 362 -11.67 -17.15 13.10
C ALA A 362 -12.43 -15.86 12.71
N LEU A 363 -12.54 -14.90 13.64
CA LEU A 363 -13.16 -13.61 13.35
C LEU A 363 -12.42 -12.82 12.26
N VAL A 364 -11.08 -12.86 12.26
CA VAL A 364 -10.28 -12.20 11.20
C VAL A 364 -10.53 -12.89 9.86
N LEU A 365 -10.48 -14.23 9.83
CA LEU A 365 -10.75 -15.01 8.62
C LEU A 365 -12.14 -14.74 8.03
N ASP A 366 -13.17 -14.64 8.88
CA ASP A 366 -14.54 -14.32 8.45
C ASP A 366 -14.65 -12.89 7.90
N GLN A 367 -14.00 -11.91 8.55
CA GLN A 367 -13.96 -10.53 8.05
C GLN A 367 -13.31 -10.43 6.67
N ASP A 368 -12.25 -11.18 6.42
CA ASP A 368 -11.58 -11.20 5.13
C ASP A 368 -12.42 -11.88 4.05
N LYS A 369 -13.07 -13.02 4.37
CA LYS A 369 -14.03 -13.65 3.45
C LYS A 369 -15.16 -12.70 3.07
N GLU A 370 -15.73 -12.00 4.04
CA GLU A 370 -16.77 -11.00 3.76
C GLU A 370 -16.23 -9.86 2.90
N ARG A 371 -15.01 -9.40 3.16
CA ARG A 371 -14.37 -8.36 2.36
C ARG A 371 -14.15 -8.80 0.91
N ILE A 372 -13.64 -10.01 0.69
CA ILE A 372 -13.43 -10.59 -0.64
C ILE A 372 -14.76 -10.75 -1.36
N LYS A 373 -15.78 -11.35 -0.74
CA LYS A 373 -17.12 -11.48 -1.31
C LYS A 373 -17.72 -10.13 -1.70
N ARG A 374 -17.58 -9.11 -0.83
CA ARG A 374 -18.06 -7.75 -1.13
C ARG A 374 -17.28 -7.13 -2.30
N ASP A 375 -15.98 -7.38 -2.40
CA ASP A 375 -15.15 -6.86 -3.49
C ASP A 375 -15.47 -7.54 -4.83
N GLU A 376 -15.66 -8.86 -4.83
CA GLU A 376 -16.15 -9.61 -5.99
C GLU A 376 -17.54 -9.14 -6.43
N GLN A 377 -18.48 -8.97 -5.49
CA GLN A 377 -19.82 -8.42 -5.76
C GLN A 377 -19.74 -7.01 -6.37
N ARG A 378 -18.81 -6.16 -5.90
CA ARG A 378 -18.59 -4.80 -6.41
C ARG A 378 -17.93 -4.76 -7.79
N THR A 379 -17.25 -5.82 -8.18
CA THR A 379 -16.44 -5.87 -9.41
C THR A 379 -17.08 -6.78 -10.44
N ILE A 380 -16.68 -8.06 -10.50
CA ILE A 380 -17.20 -9.03 -11.46
C ILE A 380 -18.71 -9.25 -11.28
N GLY A 381 -19.19 -9.30 -10.04
CA GLY A 381 -20.61 -9.43 -9.73
C GLY A 381 -21.44 -8.26 -10.26
N ALA A 382 -20.90 -7.04 -10.15
CA ALA A 382 -21.54 -5.84 -10.69
C ALA A 382 -21.57 -5.85 -12.23
N VAL A 383 -20.49 -6.30 -12.88
CA VAL A 383 -20.47 -6.51 -14.33
C VAL A 383 -21.55 -7.52 -14.74
N ARG A 384 -21.65 -8.67 -14.05
CA ARG A 384 -22.68 -9.68 -14.31
C ARG A 384 -24.11 -9.15 -14.15
N GLN A 385 -24.36 -8.27 -13.17
CA GLN A 385 -25.66 -7.63 -13.03
C GLN A 385 -25.98 -6.73 -14.22
N ILE A 386 -25.01 -5.93 -14.68
CA ILE A 386 -25.18 -5.06 -15.86
C ILE A 386 -25.44 -5.90 -17.11
N THR A 387 -24.62 -6.92 -17.34
CA THR A 387 -24.70 -7.76 -18.55
C THR A 387 -25.94 -8.63 -18.54
N GLY A 388 -26.38 -9.09 -17.37
CA GLY A 388 -27.64 -9.84 -17.20
C GLY A 388 -28.88 -9.02 -17.57
N LEU A 389 -28.89 -7.70 -17.34
CA LEU A 389 -29.97 -6.82 -17.82
C LEU A 389 -30.01 -6.76 -19.34
N MET A 390 -28.84 -6.83 -19.97
CA MET A 390 -28.66 -6.73 -21.43
C MET A 390 -28.75 -8.09 -22.14
N GLY A 391 -28.75 -9.20 -21.40
CA GLY A 391 -28.72 -10.55 -21.96
C GLY A 391 -27.39 -10.92 -22.64
N ILE A 392 -26.28 -10.28 -22.25
CA ILE A 392 -24.95 -10.59 -22.79
C ILE A 392 -24.09 -11.34 -21.77
N GLU A 393 -23.18 -12.20 -22.24
CA GLU A 393 -22.30 -13.00 -21.41
C GLU A 393 -20.82 -12.74 -21.74
N GLY A 394 -19.92 -13.13 -20.85
CA GLY A 394 -18.47 -13.12 -21.13
C GLY A 394 -17.78 -11.75 -21.12
N VAL A 395 -18.47 -10.66 -20.76
CA VAL A 395 -17.87 -9.31 -20.69
C VAL A 395 -16.83 -9.24 -19.57
N ARG A 396 -15.59 -8.97 -19.94
CA ARG A 396 -14.49 -8.70 -18.99
C ARG A 396 -13.95 -7.30 -19.15
N ARG A 397 -13.86 -6.80 -20.39
CA ARG A 397 -13.32 -5.49 -20.73
C ARG A 397 -14.43 -4.53 -21.18
N ILE A 398 -14.57 -3.43 -20.46
CA ILE A 398 -15.53 -2.37 -20.74
C ILE A 398 -14.76 -1.10 -21.09
N GLU A 399 -15.10 -0.48 -22.22
CA GLU A 399 -14.64 0.86 -22.57
C GLU A 399 -15.77 1.87 -22.42
N ALA A 400 -15.52 2.98 -21.74
CA ALA A 400 -16.50 4.04 -21.59
C ALA A 400 -16.02 5.36 -22.17
N TYR A 401 -16.92 6.06 -22.87
CA TYR A 401 -16.62 7.26 -23.63
C TYR A 401 -17.46 8.45 -23.16
N ASP A 402 -16.79 9.59 -22.95
CA ASP A 402 -17.41 10.88 -22.64
C ASP A 402 -16.87 11.96 -23.61
N ILE A 403 -17.74 12.88 -24.04
CA ILE A 403 -17.37 14.02 -24.88
C ILE A 403 -17.60 15.29 -24.06
N SER A 404 -16.51 16.01 -23.77
CA SER A 404 -16.57 17.27 -23.05
C SER A 404 -16.38 18.45 -23.99
N ASN A 405 -17.39 19.31 -24.04
CA ASN A 405 -17.38 20.57 -24.75
C ASN A 405 -17.34 21.71 -23.72
N THR A 406 -16.29 22.53 -23.76
CA THR A 406 -16.22 23.76 -22.96
C THR A 406 -16.23 24.96 -23.89
N SER A 407 -17.17 25.89 -23.67
CA SER A 407 -17.33 27.09 -24.49
C SER A 407 -16.00 27.84 -24.61
N GLY A 408 -15.45 27.90 -25.83
CA GLY A 408 -14.19 28.59 -26.16
C GLY A 408 -12.90 27.76 -26.07
N VAL A 409 -12.97 26.46 -25.77
CA VAL A 409 -11.80 25.54 -25.77
C VAL A 409 -12.07 24.37 -26.72
N GLU A 410 -11.02 23.80 -27.32
CA GLU A 410 -11.11 22.62 -28.17
C GLU A 410 -11.85 21.47 -27.48
N SER A 411 -12.79 20.84 -28.20
CA SER A 411 -13.55 19.66 -27.75
C SER A 411 -12.64 18.45 -27.51
N VAL A 412 -12.97 17.66 -26.49
CA VAL A 412 -12.15 16.51 -26.08
C VAL A 412 -13.01 15.30 -25.80
N GLY A 413 -12.67 14.18 -26.42
CA GLY A 413 -13.18 12.87 -26.04
C GLY A 413 -12.29 12.20 -25.01
N SER A 414 -12.90 11.60 -23.99
CA SER A 414 -12.21 10.78 -23.00
C SER A 414 -12.64 9.32 -23.17
N MET A 415 -11.69 8.40 -22.98
CA MET A 415 -11.92 6.96 -22.98
C MET A 415 -11.29 6.38 -21.72
N VAL A 416 -12.12 5.74 -20.90
CA VAL A 416 -11.69 5.00 -19.71
C VAL A 416 -11.95 3.52 -19.90
N VAL A 417 -11.12 2.70 -19.26
CA VAL A 417 -11.14 1.25 -19.44
C VAL A 417 -11.35 0.58 -18.10
N TYR A 418 -12.31 -0.33 -18.03
CA TYR A 418 -12.52 -1.21 -16.90
C TYR A 418 -12.27 -2.65 -17.33
N GLU A 419 -11.56 -3.42 -16.51
CA GLU A 419 -11.29 -4.84 -16.73
C GLU A 419 -11.66 -5.60 -15.44
N ASP A 420 -12.47 -6.64 -15.57
CA ASP A 420 -13.06 -7.40 -14.46
C ASP A 420 -13.70 -6.48 -13.39
N GLY A 421 -14.35 -5.38 -13.84
CA GLY A 421 -15.02 -4.40 -12.98
C GLY A 421 -14.09 -3.42 -12.25
N ARG A 422 -12.79 -3.38 -12.59
CA ARG A 422 -11.78 -2.46 -12.01
C ARG A 422 -11.18 -1.52 -13.05
N PRO A 423 -10.84 -0.26 -12.68
CA PRO A 423 -10.24 0.68 -13.61
C PRO A 423 -8.83 0.25 -14.05
N LYS A 424 -8.63 0.09 -15.37
CA LYS A 424 -7.34 -0.17 -16.02
C LYS A 424 -6.72 1.13 -16.52
N ARG A 425 -6.22 1.94 -15.60
CA ARG A 425 -5.74 3.32 -15.86
C ARG A 425 -4.62 3.43 -16.91
N SER A 426 -3.80 2.40 -17.08
CA SER A 426 -2.75 2.34 -18.12
C SER A 426 -3.33 2.46 -19.55
N ASP A 427 -4.58 2.05 -19.72
CA ASP A 427 -5.22 1.93 -21.02
C ASP A 427 -6.15 3.12 -21.32
N TYR A 428 -6.22 4.11 -20.42
CA TYR A 428 -7.04 5.30 -20.62
C TYR A 428 -6.49 6.18 -21.74
N ARG A 429 -7.37 6.80 -22.53
CA ARG A 429 -6.97 7.62 -23.67
C ARG A 429 -7.78 8.91 -23.79
N LYS A 430 -7.12 9.95 -24.28
CA LYS A 430 -7.73 11.26 -24.53
C LYS A 430 -7.61 11.57 -26.01
N PHE A 431 -8.69 12.06 -26.59
CA PHE A 431 -8.80 12.36 -28.00
C PHE A 431 -9.11 13.84 -28.15
N LYS A 432 -8.12 14.61 -28.60
CA LYS A 432 -8.35 15.97 -29.07
C LYS A 432 -9.12 15.90 -30.39
N ILE A 433 -10.31 16.49 -30.42
CA ILE A 433 -11.17 16.59 -31.61
C ILE A 433 -10.56 17.60 -32.57
N ARG A 434 -10.48 17.26 -33.86
CA ARG A 434 -9.80 18.09 -34.87
C ARG A 434 -10.74 18.58 -35.97
N THR A 435 -11.71 17.76 -36.36
CA THR A 435 -12.49 18.00 -37.58
C THR A 435 -13.84 18.67 -37.35
N VAL A 436 -14.22 18.88 -36.09
CA VAL A 436 -15.53 19.41 -35.71
C VAL A 436 -15.37 20.84 -35.17
N GLN A 437 -16.09 21.79 -35.78
CA GLN A 437 -16.16 23.18 -35.32
C GLN A 437 -17.47 23.41 -34.56
N GLY A 438 -17.38 23.98 -33.36
CA GLY A 438 -18.54 24.24 -32.50
C GLY A 438 -19.01 23.01 -31.70
N PRO A 439 -20.04 23.17 -30.84
CA PRO A 439 -20.51 22.12 -29.93
C PRO A 439 -21.37 21.09 -30.68
N ASN A 440 -20.72 20.18 -31.40
CA ASN A 440 -21.38 19.04 -32.04
C ASN A 440 -20.83 17.72 -31.46
N ASP A 441 -21.48 17.28 -30.38
CA ASP A 441 -21.11 16.08 -29.61
C ASP A 441 -21.14 14.82 -30.47
N TYR A 442 -22.12 14.71 -31.38
CA TYR A 442 -22.31 13.56 -32.26
C TYR A 442 -21.18 13.40 -33.27
N ALA A 443 -20.81 14.48 -33.95
CA ALA A 443 -19.69 14.46 -34.89
C ALA A 443 -18.36 14.20 -34.15
N SER A 444 -18.19 14.76 -32.96
CA SER A 444 -17.00 14.56 -32.13
C SER A 444 -16.85 13.11 -31.68
N MET A 445 -17.95 12.51 -31.23
CA MET A 445 -18.03 11.09 -30.87
C MET A 445 -17.69 10.18 -32.04
N ARG A 446 -18.24 10.46 -33.22
CA ARG A 446 -17.91 9.72 -34.46
C ARG A 446 -16.42 9.79 -34.77
N GLU A 447 -15.76 10.94 -34.62
CA GLU A 447 -14.30 11.08 -34.83
C GLU A 447 -13.51 10.19 -33.86
N VAL A 448 -13.87 10.23 -32.56
CA VAL A 448 -13.17 9.48 -31.50
C VAL A 448 -13.24 7.98 -31.75
N LEU A 449 -14.45 7.46 -31.96
CA LEU A 449 -14.67 6.03 -32.16
C LEU A 449 -13.98 5.55 -33.44
N ASN A 450 -14.12 6.30 -34.56
CA ASN A 450 -13.43 5.96 -35.80
C ASN A 450 -11.91 5.86 -35.60
N ARG A 451 -11.31 6.84 -34.93
CA ARG A 451 -9.86 6.86 -34.67
C ARG A 451 -9.42 5.70 -33.77
N ARG A 452 -10.17 5.42 -32.70
CA ARG A 452 -9.88 4.31 -31.77
C ARG A 452 -9.90 2.95 -32.45
N PHE A 453 -10.97 2.66 -33.19
CA PHE A 453 -11.17 1.34 -33.78
C PHE A 453 -10.36 1.15 -35.05
N SER A 454 -10.23 2.18 -35.90
CA SER A 454 -9.35 2.11 -37.08
C SER A 454 -7.88 1.92 -36.70
N HIS A 455 -7.42 2.56 -35.62
CA HIS A 455 -6.06 2.37 -35.14
C HIS A 455 -5.83 0.96 -34.58
N GLY A 456 -6.77 0.45 -33.78
CA GLY A 456 -6.70 -0.92 -33.27
C GLY A 456 -6.71 -1.98 -34.38
N LEU A 457 -7.48 -1.78 -35.46
CA LEU A 457 -7.49 -2.66 -36.62
C LEU A 457 -6.14 -2.66 -37.36
N ARG A 458 -5.53 -1.49 -37.57
CA ARG A 458 -4.20 -1.38 -38.18
C ARG A 458 -3.12 -2.06 -37.34
N GLU A 459 -3.10 -1.82 -36.03
CA GLU A 459 -2.14 -2.50 -35.13
C GLU A 459 -2.33 -4.02 -35.16
N LEU A 460 -3.57 -4.51 -35.27
CA LEU A 460 -3.88 -5.94 -35.37
C LEU A 460 -3.44 -6.56 -36.71
N GLU A 461 -3.49 -5.79 -37.80
CA GLU A 461 -2.94 -6.20 -39.10
C GLU A 461 -1.41 -6.21 -39.07
N GLU A 462 -0.77 -5.22 -38.46
CA GLU A 462 0.69 -5.15 -38.27
C GLU A 462 1.21 -6.31 -37.40
N LEU A 463 0.50 -6.68 -36.32
CA LEU A 463 0.81 -7.85 -35.48
C LEU A 463 0.76 -9.18 -36.22
N LYS A 464 -0.10 -9.33 -37.23
CA LYS A 464 -0.13 -10.55 -38.06
C LYS A 464 1.08 -10.65 -38.99
N SER A 465 1.81 -9.54 -39.18
CA SER A 465 2.96 -9.43 -40.09
C SER A 465 4.32 -9.42 -39.37
N GLN A 466 4.38 -9.16 -38.06
CA GLN A 466 5.61 -9.14 -37.26
C GLN A 466 5.38 -9.71 -35.84
N GLU A 467 6.29 -10.57 -35.36
CA GLU A 467 6.31 -11.13 -33.99
C GLU A 467 6.83 -10.10 -32.95
N GLU A 468 6.24 -8.91 -32.89
CA GLU A 468 6.55 -7.91 -31.86
C GLU A 468 5.35 -7.67 -30.91
N GLU A 469 5.62 -7.46 -29.62
CA GLU A 469 4.62 -6.98 -28.66
C GLU A 469 4.32 -5.49 -28.92
N LEU A 470 3.16 -5.19 -29.52
CA LEU A 470 2.67 -3.83 -29.75
C LEU A 470 1.46 -3.47 -28.87
N GLY A 471 1.15 -2.16 -28.83
CA GLY A 471 0.50 -1.43 -27.73
C GLY A 471 -0.94 -1.82 -27.32
N SER A 472 -1.48 -1.06 -26.35
CA SER A 472 -2.75 -1.39 -25.67
C SER A 472 -4.03 -1.25 -26.53
N PHE A 473 -3.93 -0.76 -27.77
CA PHE A 473 -5.09 -0.50 -28.64
C PHE A 473 -5.54 -1.74 -29.43
N THR A 474 -4.69 -2.77 -29.51
CA THR A 474 -4.98 -4.10 -30.08
C THR A 474 -6.08 -4.86 -29.33
N ARG A 475 -6.32 -4.54 -28.06
CA ARG A 475 -7.36 -5.16 -27.23
C ARG A 475 -8.69 -4.42 -27.41
N PHE A 476 -9.62 -5.02 -28.14
CA PHE A 476 -10.98 -4.50 -28.26
C PHE A 476 -11.81 -4.77 -27.00
N PRO A 477 -12.77 -3.89 -26.67
CA PRO A 477 -13.69 -4.10 -25.56
C PRO A 477 -14.74 -5.17 -25.86
N ASP A 478 -15.21 -5.84 -24.82
CA ASP A 478 -16.38 -6.73 -24.88
C ASP A 478 -17.70 -5.96 -24.76
N LEU A 479 -17.65 -4.74 -24.22
CA LEU A 479 -18.80 -3.84 -24.06
C LEU A 479 -18.34 -2.38 -24.14
N ILE A 480 -19.09 -1.55 -24.86
CA ILE A 480 -18.91 -0.10 -24.91
C ILE A 480 -20.04 0.58 -24.13
N MET A 481 -19.67 1.50 -23.23
CA MET A 481 -20.60 2.33 -22.46
C MET A 481 -20.48 3.80 -22.87
N MET A 482 -21.54 4.37 -23.44
CA MET A 482 -21.57 5.78 -23.84
C MET A 482 -22.14 6.64 -22.72
N ASP A 483 -21.50 7.77 -22.38
CA ASP A 483 -22.12 8.80 -21.51
C ASP A 483 -23.16 9.59 -22.31
N GLY A 484 -24.29 8.94 -22.58
CA GLY A 484 -25.37 9.48 -23.38
C GLY A 484 -26.46 8.46 -23.66
N GLY A 485 -27.57 8.93 -24.22
CA GLY A 485 -28.74 8.10 -24.54
C GLY A 485 -28.70 7.56 -25.97
N ARG A 486 -29.88 7.42 -26.56
CA ARG A 486 -30.09 6.85 -27.90
C ARG A 486 -29.19 7.41 -29.00
N GLY A 487 -29.02 8.74 -29.05
CA GLY A 487 -28.25 9.38 -30.12
C GLY A 487 -26.78 8.94 -30.13
N GLN A 488 -26.16 8.95 -28.95
CA GLN A 488 -24.76 8.54 -28.77
C GLN A 488 -24.55 7.05 -29.07
N VAL A 489 -25.49 6.20 -28.63
CA VAL A 489 -25.43 4.75 -28.88
C VAL A 489 -25.54 4.43 -30.36
N ASN A 490 -26.48 5.06 -31.08
CA ASN A 490 -26.67 4.81 -32.51
C ASN A 490 -25.43 5.22 -33.32
N ILE A 491 -24.78 6.33 -32.98
CA ILE A 491 -23.55 6.75 -33.65
C ILE A 491 -22.43 5.73 -33.45
N ALA A 492 -22.30 5.19 -32.24
CA ALA A 492 -21.31 4.15 -31.98
C ALA A 492 -21.60 2.87 -32.76
N LEU A 493 -22.86 2.44 -32.82
CA LEU A 493 -23.27 1.29 -33.63
C LEU A 493 -23.03 1.50 -35.13
N GLU A 494 -23.32 2.71 -35.66
CA GLU A 494 -23.05 3.06 -37.06
C GLU A 494 -21.55 2.98 -37.38
N VAL A 495 -20.69 3.57 -36.53
CA VAL A 495 -19.23 3.53 -36.72
C VAL A 495 -18.68 2.10 -36.64
N LEU A 496 -19.15 1.29 -35.69
CA LEU A 496 -18.74 -0.10 -35.59
C LEU A 496 -19.17 -0.91 -36.82
N GLY A 497 -20.39 -0.67 -37.31
CA GLY A 497 -20.90 -1.28 -38.53
C GLY A 497 -20.09 -0.91 -39.78
N GLU A 498 -19.71 0.37 -39.93
CA GLU A 498 -18.83 0.85 -41.00
C GLU A 498 -17.44 0.17 -40.98
N LEU A 499 -16.95 -0.19 -39.78
CA LEU A 499 -15.67 -0.85 -39.58
C LEU A 499 -15.76 -2.39 -39.51
N GLY A 500 -16.95 -2.97 -39.69
CA GLY A 500 -17.18 -4.42 -39.64
C GLY A 500 -17.01 -5.05 -38.25
N LEU A 501 -17.16 -4.27 -37.18
CA LEU A 501 -17.03 -4.73 -35.79
C LEU A 501 -18.42 -4.96 -35.16
N SER A 502 -18.56 -6.05 -34.40
CA SER A 502 -19.80 -6.43 -33.72
C SER A 502 -19.62 -6.40 -32.20
N ILE A 503 -19.41 -5.21 -31.64
CA ILE A 503 -19.23 -5.00 -30.19
C ILE A 503 -20.55 -4.43 -29.60
N PRO A 504 -21.09 -5.00 -28.52
CA PRO A 504 -22.26 -4.45 -27.83
C PRO A 504 -22.03 -3.02 -27.34
N VAL A 505 -23.02 -2.14 -27.53
CA VAL A 505 -22.99 -0.75 -27.07
C VAL A 505 -24.22 -0.44 -26.23
N CYS A 506 -24.02 0.08 -25.02
CA CYS A 506 -25.12 0.62 -24.20
C CYS A 506 -24.88 2.09 -23.81
N GLY A 507 -25.96 2.81 -23.60
CA GLY A 507 -25.95 4.21 -23.17
C GLY A 507 -26.27 4.34 -21.68
N MET A 508 -25.51 5.17 -20.96
CA MET A 508 -25.78 5.52 -19.57
C MET A 508 -26.76 6.70 -19.52
N VAL A 509 -28.04 6.43 -19.21
CA VAL A 509 -29.10 7.45 -19.24
C VAL A 509 -29.13 8.22 -17.92
N LYS A 510 -29.14 9.56 -17.98
CA LYS A 510 -29.27 10.47 -16.83
C LYS A 510 -30.74 10.86 -16.61
N ASP A 511 -31.15 11.09 -15.36
CA ASP A 511 -32.41 11.76 -15.01
C ASP A 511 -32.27 13.30 -15.05
N ASP A 512 -33.38 14.02 -14.85
CA ASP A 512 -33.42 15.49 -14.86
C ASP A 512 -32.53 16.13 -13.78
N SER A 513 -32.12 15.36 -12.76
CA SER A 513 -31.17 15.76 -11.72
C SER A 513 -29.73 15.29 -12.00
N HIS A 514 -29.43 14.89 -13.25
CA HIS A 514 -28.12 14.42 -13.72
C HIS A 514 -27.62 13.13 -13.05
N ARG A 515 -28.51 12.31 -12.49
CA ARG A 515 -28.16 11.02 -11.88
C ARG A 515 -28.50 9.88 -12.82
N THR A 516 -27.69 8.84 -12.84
CA THR A 516 -27.96 7.66 -13.70
C THR A 516 -29.35 7.08 -13.37
N ARG A 517 -30.19 6.87 -14.39
CA ARG A 517 -31.57 6.37 -14.27
C ARG A 517 -31.72 4.92 -14.75
N GLY A 518 -30.91 4.53 -15.73
CA GLY A 518 -30.99 3.23 -16.38
C GLY A 518 -29.97 3.09 -17.49
N LEU A 519 -30.00 1.95 -18.17
CA LEU A 519 -29.21 1.69 -19.37
C LEU A 519 -30.10 1.75 -20.60
N TYR A 520 -29.59 2.32 -21.69
CA TYR A 520 -30.21 2.21 -23.00
C TYR A 520 -29.49 1.16 -23.82
N TYR A 521 -30.19 0.11 -24.24
CA TYR A 521 -29.63 -1.00 -25.02
C TYR A 521 -30.70 -1.53 -25.99
N GLU A 522 -30.32 -1.81 -27.24
CA GLU A 522 -31.21 -2.36 -28.28
C GLU A 522 -32.58 -1.67 -28.38
N ASN A 523 -32.59 -0.34 -28.47
CA ASN A 523 -33.79 0.50 -28.52
C ASN A 523 -34.72 0.44 -27.29
N ARG A 524 -34.24 -0.07 -26.15
CA ARG A 524 -34.99 -0.16 -24.91
C ARG A 524 -34.24 0.49 -23.76
N GLU A 525 -34.98 1.17 -22.89
CA GLU A 525 -34.46 1.56 -21.58
C GLU A 525 -34.65 0.39 -20.61
N LEU A 526 -33.56 -0.07 -20.04
CA LEU A 526 -33.49 -1.12 -19.04
C LEU A 526 -33.43 -0.48 -17.65
N PRO A 527 -34.46 -0.65 -16.82
CA PRO A 527 -34.43 -0.15 -15.45
C PRO A 527 -33.39 -0.93 -14.65
N ILE A 528 -32.70 -0.23 -13.75
CA ILE A 528 -31.72 -0.83 -12.85
C ILE A 528 -32.05 -0.47 -11.41
N ASP A 529 -31.93 -1.44 -10.52
CA ASP A 529 -32.08 -1.19 -9.09
C ASP A 529 -30.96 -0.26 -8.59
N ARG A 530 -31.34 0.89 -8.04
CA ARG A 530 -30.43 1.91 -7.50
C ARG A 530 -29.61 1.42 -6.30
N HIS A 531 -30.03 0.33 -5.66
CA HIS A 531 -29.30 -0.30 -4.57
C HIS A 531 -28.34 -1.40 -5.03
N SER A 532 -28.39 -1.81 -6.30
CA SER A 532 -27.54 -2.85 -6.86
C SER A 532 -26.07 -2.42 -6.98
N GLU A 533 -25.16 -3.40 -6.98
CA GLU A 533 -23.73 -3.14 -7.23
C GLU A 533 -23.49 -2.80 -8.71
N GLY A 534 -24.30 -3.33 -9.62
CA GLY A 534 -24.32 -2.94 -11.03
C GLY A 534 -24.55 -1.44 -11.22
N PHE A 535 -25.56 -0.87 -10.55
CA PHE A 535 -25.81 0.58 -10.60
C PHE A 535 -24.61 1.39 -10.10
N ARG A 536 -24.05 1.00 -8.95
CA ARG A 536 -22.87 1.66 -8.38
C ARG A 536 -21.66 1.58 -9.31
N LEU A 537 -21.47 0.47 -10.03
CA LEU A 537 -20.39 0.33 -11.01
C LEU A 537 -20.60 1.26 -12.20
N ILE A 538 -21.81 1.34 -12.76
CA ILE A 538 -22.14 2.28 -13.85
C ILE A 538 -21.80 3.71 -13.42
N THR A 539 -22.25 4.15 -12.23
CA THR A 539 -21.94 5.49 -11.72
C THR A 539 -20.44 5.71 -11.58
N ARG A 540 -19.67 4.72 -11.07
CA ARG A 540 -18.21 4.83 -11.00
C ARG A 540 -17.56 4.98 -12.37
N ILE A 541 -18.01 4.22 -13.36
CA ILE A 541 -17.50 4.29 -14.74
C ILE A 541 -17.79 5.68 -15.33
N GLN A 542 -19.02 6.17 -15.14
CA GLN A 542 -19.47 7.48 -15.60
C GLN A 542 -18.68 8.63 -14.95
N ASP A 543 -18.55 8.63 -13.62
CA ASP A 543 -17.79 9.63 -12.87
C ASP A 543 -16.31 9.62 -13.28
N GLU A 544 -15.74 8.45 -13.54
CA GLU A 544 -14.34 8.30 -13.94
C GLU A 544 -14.10 8.83 -15.37
N ALA A 545 -15.01 8.54 -16.32
CA ALA A 545 -14.96 9.09 -17.67
C ALA A 545 -15.02 10.63 -17.66
N HIS A 546 -15.94 11.17 -16.85
CA HIS A 546 -16.13 12.60 -16.69
C HIS A 546 -14.94 13.28 -15.99
N ARG A 547 -14.45 12.70 -14.89
CA ARG A 547 -13.25 13.17 -14.18
C ARG A 547 -12.05 13.22 -15.11
N PHE A 548 -11.86 12.18 -15.91
CA PHE A 548 -10.73 12.07 -16.83
C PHE A 548 -10.78 13.14 -17.94
N ALA A 549 -11.98 13.50 -18.40
CA ALA A 549 -12.20 14.62 -19.31
C ALA A 549 -11.90 15.98 -18.64
N ILE A 550 -12.43 16.24 -17.44
CA ILE A 550 -12.23 17.50 -16.70
C ILE A 550 -10.76 17.77 -16.41
N GLU A 551 -10.01 16.77 -15.93
CA GLU A 551 -8.59 16.91 -15.62
C GLU A 551 -7.78 17.37 -16.84
N TYR A 552 -8.20 16.97 -18.05
CA TYR A 552 -7.57 17.42 -19.27
C TYR A 552 -7.83 18.90 -19.56
N HIS A 553 -9.08 19.35 -19.46
CA HIS A 553 -9.40 20.78 -19.61
C HIS A 553 -8.67 21.65 -18.58
N ARG A 554 -8.53 21.16 -17.34
CA ARG A 554 -7.72 21.84 -16.31
C ARG A 554 -6.25 21.94 -16.73
N SER A 555 -5.68 20.87 -17.31
CA SER A 555 -4.30 20.89 -17.81
C SER A 555 -4.09 21.81 -19.02
N LEU A 556 -5.06 21.86 -19.94
CA LEU A 556 -5.03 22.75 -21.11
C LEU A 556 -5.16 24.23 -20.69
N ARG A 557 -6.06 24.55 -19.77
CA ARG A 557 -6.19 25.91 -19.21
C ARG A 557 -4.94 26.35 -18.46
N GLY A 558 -4.32 25.44 -17.71
CA GLY A 558 -3.05 25.70 -17.01
C GLY A 558 -1.87 25.97 -17.95
N LYS A 559 -1.87 25.39 -19.17
CA LYS A 559 -0.85 25.65 -20.20
C LYS A 559 -1.17 26.89 -21.04
N GLY A 560 -2.45 27.16 -21.33
CA GLY A 560 -2.89 28.33 -22.10
C GLY A 560 -2.76 29.67 -21.37
N GLN A 561 -2.66 29.66 -20.03
CA GLN A 561 -2.48 30.88 -19.21
C GLN A 561 -1.03 31.41 -19.13
N VAL A 562 -0.05 30.78 -19.78
CA VAL A 562 1.38 31.14 -19.63
C VAL A 562 1.91 32.04 -20.76
N HIS A 563 1.08 32.46 -21.71
CA HIS A 563 1.40 33.58 -22.61
C HIS A 563 0.33 34.67 -22.43
N SER A 564 0.57 35.61 -21.53
CA SER A 564 -0.30 36.77 -21.37
C SER A 564 0.05 37.78 -22.45
N LEU A 565 -0.94 38.43 -23.07
CA LEU A 565 -0.71 39.56 -23.99
C LEU A 565 0.18 40.67 -23.36
N LEU A 566 0.21 40.75 -22.02
CA LEU A 566 1.07 41.65 -21.26
C LEU A 566 2.56 41.26 -21.29
N ASP A 567 2.88 40.00 -21.59
CA ASP A 567 4.26 39.50 -21.69
C ASP A 567 4.93 39.96 -23.00
N GLU A 568 4.15 40.42 -23.99
CA GLU A 568 4.63 40.98 -25.26
C GLU A 568 4.96 42.49 -25.15
N ILE A 569 4.60 43.14 -24.04
CA ILE A 569 4.78 44.59 -23.85
C ILE A 569 6.20 44.87 -23.33
N PRO A 570 7.04 45.61 -24.08
CA PRO A 570 8.39 45.97 -23.64
C PRO A 570 8.37 46.68 -22.28
N GLY A 571 9.17 46.20 -21.33
CA GLY A 571 9.26 46.78 -19.99
C GLY A 571 8.22 46.28 -18.97
N ILE A 572 7.33 45.35 -19.36
CA ILE A 572 6.39 44.67 -18.45
C ILE A 572 6.86 43.26 -18.16
N GLY A 573 7.65 43.12 -17.08
CA GLY A 573 8.07 41.83 -16.57
C GLY A 573 7.02 41.13 -15.67
N PRO A 574 7.28 39.89 -15.23
CA PRO A 574 6.32 39.06 -14.47
C PRO A 574 5.79 39.72 -13.19
N SER A 575 6.59 40.56 -12.53
CA SER A 575 6.19 41.27 -11.32
C SER A 575 5.19 42.39 -11.60
N ARG A 576 5.40 43.17 -12.67
CA ARG A 576 4.50 44.26 -13.09
C ARG A 576 3.19 43.71 -13.65
N ARG A 577 3.25 42.60 -14.40
CA ARG A 577 2.07 41.85 -14.85
C ARG A 577 1.19 41.43 -13.68
N LYS A 578 1.77 40.79 -12.66
CA LYS A 578 1.01 40.38 -11.45
C LYS A 578 0.40 41.58 -10.73
N ALA A 579 1.09 42.72 -10.69
CA ALA A 579 0.57 43.94 -10.08
C ALA A 579 -0.63 44.50 -10.87
N LEU A 580 -0.53 44.60 -12.19
CA LEU A 580 -1.62 45.03 -13.07
C LEU A 580 -2.85 44.12 -12.93
N MET A 581 -2.65 42.79 -13.01
CA MET A 581 -3.74 41.82 -12.86
C MET A 581 -4.36 41.82 -11.47
N ARG A 582 -3.57 42.11 -10.41
CA ARG A 582 -4.10 42.20 -9.04
C ARG A 582 -4.95 43.46 -8.84
N THR A 583 -4.60 44.56 -9.49
CA THR A 583 -5.32 45.83 -9.36
C THR A 583 -6.57 45.88 -10.25
N PHE A 584 -6.48 45.38 -11.48
CA PHE A 584 -7.56 45.49 -12.47
C PHE A 584 -8.36 44.19 -12.70
N GLY A 585 -7.89 43.05 -12.18
CA GLY A 585 -8.60 41.78 -12.21
C GLY A 585 -8.51 41.02 -13.54
N ASP A 586 -8.73 41.70 -14.67
CA ASP A 586 -8.68 41.14 -16.02
C ASP A 586 -7.97 42.05 -17.04
N ILE A 587 -7.72 41.51 -18.24
CA ILE A 587 -6.96 42.20 -19.30
C ILE A 587 -7.79 43.31 -19.96
N GLU A 588 -9.11 43.17 -20.06
CA GLU A 588 -9.99 44.19 -20.66
C GLU A 588 -10.00 45.45 -19.79
N SER A 589 -10.03 45.29 -18.48
CA SER A 589 -9.95 46.40 -17.51
C SER A 589 -8.60 47.12 -17.56
N VAL A 590 -7.51 46.39 -17.84
CA VAL A 590 -6.18 47.01 -18.09
C VAL A 590 -6.17 47.76 -19.42
N ARG A 591 -6.88 47.27 -20.44
CA ARG A 591 -7.00 47.91 -21.77
C ARG A 591 -7.71 49.26 -21.68
N GLU A 592 -8.73 49.37 -20.83
CA GLU A 592 -9.56 50.58 -20.71
C GLU A 592 -9.00 51.61 -19.73
N ALA A 593 -8.02 51.23 -18.90
CA ALA A 593 -7.40 52.11 -17.93
C ALA A 593 -6.57 53.23 -18.59
N GLY A 594 -6.76 54.46 -18.12
CA GLY A 594 -5.94 55.60 -18.50
C GLY A 594 -4.50 55.49 -18.01
N GLU A 595 -3.57 56.18 -18.68
CA GLU A 595 -2.12 56.13 -18.37
C GLU A 595 -1.82 56.45 -16.89
N GLU A 596 -2.52 57.43 -16.30
CA GLU A 596 -2.34 57.78 -14.88
C GLU A 596 -2.78 56.67 -13.92
N ALA A 597 -3.86 55.95 -14.24
CA ALA A 597 -4.35 54.82 -13.45
C ALA A 597 -3.39 53.62 -13.55
N LEU A 598 -2.82 53.38 -14.74
CA LEU A 598 -1.79 52.37 -14.96
C LEU A 598 -0.49 52.71 -14.21
N ALA A 599 -0.12 54.00 -14.13
CA ALA A 599 1.05 54.46 -13.40
C ALA A 599 0.90 54.37 -11.87
N ALA A 600 -0.34 54.42 -11.36
CA ALA A 600 -0.64 54.31 -9.93
C ALA A 600 -0.53 52.88 -9.38
N VAL A 601 -0.38 51.87 -10.25
CA VAL A 601 -0.24 50.47 -9.81
C VAL A 601 1.11 50.24 -9.12
N PRO A 602 1.15 49.52 -7.98
CA PRO A 602 2.38 49.24 -7.25
C PRO A 602 3.47 48.60 -8.13
N GLY A 603 4.62 49.27 -8.27
CA GLY A 603 5.76 48.80 -9.08
C GLY A 603 5.74 49.21 -10.56
N MET A 604 4.71 49.95 -10.99
CA MET A 604 4.70 50.64 -12.28
C MET A 604 5.41 52.00 -12.19
N ASN A 605 5.99 52.42 -13.30
CA ASN A 605 6.50 53.78 -13.50
C ASN A 605 5.85 54.38 -14.75
N ARG A 606 5.96 55.70 -14.96
CA ARG A 606 5.33 56.37 -16.12
C ARG A 606 5.71 55.74 -17.45
N ALA A 607 6.98 55.35 -17.64
CA ALA A 607 7.43 54.71 -18.88
C ALA A 607 6.75 53.34 -19.14
N ALA A 608 6.61 52.51 -18.10
CA ALA A 608 5.94 51.21 -18.20
C ALA A 608 4.42 51.37 -18.38
N ALA A 609 3.80 52.33 -17.69
CA ALA A 609 2.37 52.64 -17.83
C ALA A 609 2.05 53.13 -19.24
N ARG A 610 2.89 54.02 -19.78
CA ARG A 610 2.81 54.48 -21.16
C ARG A 610 2.95 53.35 -22.18
N SER A 611 3.89 52.43 -21.97
CA SER A 611 4.07 51.26 -22.85
C SER A 611 2.83 50.36 -22.89
N VAL A 612 2.15 50.18 -21.74
CA VAL A 612 0.90 49.43 -21.67
C VAL A 612 -0.24 50.19 -22.35
N TYR A 613 -0.36 51.50 -22.09
CA TYR A 613 -1.37 52.35 -22.68
C TYR A 613 -1.25 52.39 -24.21
N GLU A 614 -0.05 52.63 -24.72
CA GLU A 614 0.25 52.66 -26.16
C GLU A 614 0.00 51.30 -26.82
N PHE A 615 0.41 50.18 -26.21
CA PHE A 615 0.17 48.84 -26.77
C PHE A 615 -1.32 48.56 -27.03
N PHE A 616 -2.19 49.02 -26.13
CA PHE A 616 -3.63 48.81 -26.23
C PHE A 616 -4.39 49.88 -27.03
N HIS A 617 -3.83 51.09 -27.15
CA HIS A 617 -4.48 52.23 -27.82
C HIS A 617 -3.88 52.59 -29.19
N ALA A 618 -2.72 52.04 -29.56
CA ALA A 618 -2.07 52.32 -30.85
C ALA A 618 -2.87 51.84 -32.08
N LYS A 619 -3.87 50.97 -31.91
CA LYS A 619 -4.72 50.49 -33.02
C LYS A 619 -5.84 51.46 -33.46
N LYS A 620 -5.97 52.65 -32.85
CA LYS A 620 -7.02 53.62 -33.23
C LYS A 620 -6.60 54.68 -34.27
N ASN A 621 -5.34 54.70 -34.73
CA ASN A 621 -4.83 55.76 -35.62
C ASN A 621 -4.60 55.35 -37.09
N ASP A 622 -5.09 54.19 -37.54
CA ASP A 622 -4.89 53.70 -38.92
C ASP A 622 -6.21 53.45 -39.69
N ILE A 623 -7.22 54.31 -39.46
CA ILE A 623 -8.34 54.50 -40.39
C ILE A 623 -8.67 56.01 -40.41
N SER A 624 -8.03 56.72 -41.35
CA SER A 624 -8.55 57.95 -41.96
C SER A 624 -8.94 57.65 -43.40
#